data_AF-A0A7C5BWS7-F1
#
_entry.id   AF-A0A7C5BWS7-F1
#
_cell.length_a   1.000
_cell.length_b   1.000
_cell.length_c   1.000
_cell.angle_alpha   90.00
_cell.angle_beta   90.00
_cell.angle_gamma   90.00
#
_symmetry.space_group_name_H-M   'P 1'
#
loop_
_entity.id
_entity.type
_entity.pdbx_description
1 polymer ?
#
loop_
_entity_poly.entity_id
_entity_poly.type
_entity_poly.pdbx_seq_one_letter_code
_entity_poly.pdbx_strand_id
1 'polypeptide(L)'
;MNANLPEEQHSVVLPLNLVRKADQFLDDETQQKRFADLGRKIYDAFSGENGGRPGESAPVSSQLRNLQQIAVSASRFSEIANFVKRQMGRTGKVAERWRKVGEEILKQLEQLEQQAAHLAADQTQRFLLRLYLARGWIRAVVGGYMFEKALREMGKKGLTE
;
A
#
# COMPACT_ATOMS: atom_id res chain seq x y z
N MET A 1 24.41 44.29 -21.89
CA MET A 1 23.49 44.20 -20.74
C MET A 1 22.70 42.90 -20.88
N ASN A 2 23.16 41.83 -20.25
CA ASN A 2 22.44 40.55 -20.26
C ASN A 2 21.53 40.53 -19.03
N ALA A 3 20.22 40.47 -19.26
CA ALA A 3 19.23 40.30 -18.22
C ALA A 3 19.35 38.87 -17.66
N ASN A 4 19.84 38.76 -16.43
CA ASN A 4 19.68 37.55 -15.62
C ASN A 4 18.19 37.36 -15.38
N LEU A 5 17.58 36.39 -16.06
CA LEU A 5 16.27 35.89 -15.67
C LEU A 5 16.42 35.17 -14.32
N PRO A 6 15.52 35.41 -13.35
CA PRO A 6 15.57 34.72 -12.07
C PRO A 6 15.33 33.24 -12.27
N GLU A 7 16.22 32.40 -11.72
CA GLU A 7 15.96 30.98 -11.54
C GLU A 7 14.68 30.83 -10.71
N GLU A 8 13.58 30.44 -11.35
CA GLU A 8 12.40 29.99 -10.63
C GLU A 8 12.81 28.77 -9.80
N GLN A 9 13.04 28.99 -8.51
CA GLN A 9 13.18 27.92 -7.53
C GLN A 9 11.86 27.15 -7.51
N HIS A 10 11.73 26.14 -8.37
CA HIS A 10 10.60 25.23 -8.36
C HIS A 10 10.60 24.50 -7.02
N SER A 11 9.76 24.99 -6.11
CA SER A 11 9.51 24.35 -4.82
C SER A 11 9.19 22.88 -5.04
N VAL A 12 9.99 21.99 -4.44
CA VAL A 12 9.83 20.52 -4.47
C VAL A 12 8.72 20.10 -3.50
N VAL A 13 7.56 20.76 -3.59
CA VAL A 13 6.42 20.53 -2.71
C VAL A 13 5.21 20.24 -3.57
N LEU A 14 4.41 19.25 -3.17
CA LEU A 14 3.14 18.96 -3.84
C LEU A 14 2.17 20.14 -3.64
N PRO A 15 1.68 20.76 -4.72
CA PRO A 15 0.63 21.75 -4.63
C PRO A 15 -0.61 21.22 -3.89
N LEU A 16 -1.22 22.07 -3.05
CA LEU A 16 -2.38 21.69 -2.21
C LEU A 16 -3.55 21.14 -3.03
N ASN A 17 -3.78 21.65 -4.24
CA ASN A 17 -4.83 21.15 -5.12
C ASN A 17 -4.57 19.71 -5.58
N LEU A 18 -3.31 19.30 -5.78
CA LEU A 18 -2.96 17.91 -6.12
C LEU A 18 -3.13 16.98 -4.92
N VAL A 19 -2.75 17.45 -3.73
CA VAL A 19 -2.98 16.70 -2.47
C VAL A 19 -4.48 16.42 -2.29
N ARG A 20 -5.33 17.45 -2.42
CA ARG A 20 -6.79 17.27 -2.31
C ARG A 20 -7.36 16.29 -3.33
N LYS A 21 -6.89 16.33 -4.59
CA LYS A 21 -7.32 15.37 -5.62
C LYS A 21 -6.86 13.95 -5.32
N ALA A 22 -5.66 13.79 -4.76
CA ALA A 22 -5.17 12.49 -4.33
C ALA A 22 -5.97 11.95 -3.14
N ASP A 23 -6.28 12.79 -2.15
CA ASP A 23 -7.13 12.41 -1.02
C ASP A 23 -8.52 12.00 -1.48
N GLN A 24 -9.15 12.77 -2.39
CA GLN A 24 -10.43 12.39 -3.00
C GLN A 24 -10.39 11.03 -3.70
N PHE A 25 -9.30 10.72 -4.41
CA PHE A 25 -9.13 9.40 -5.02
C PHE A 25 -8.95 8.29 -3.98
N LEU A 26 -8.21 8.56 -2.89
CA LEU A 26 -8.00 7.59 -1.81
C LEU A 26 -9.26 7.36 -0.97
N ASP A 27 -10.10 8.38 -0.86
CA ASP A 27 -11.36 8.38 -0.10
C ASP A 27 -12.58 7.94 -0.91
N ASP A 28 -12.41 7.75 -2.23
CA ASP A 28 -13.43 7.16 -3.08
C ASP A 28 -13.85 5.77 -2.55
N GLU A 29 -15.15 5.57 -2.34
CA GLU A 29 -15.70 4.36 -1.73
C GLU A 29 -15.29 3.08 -2.49
N THR A 30 -15.23 3.16 -3.82
CA THR A 30 -14.82 2.03 -4.66
C THR A 30 -13.35 1.72 -4.43
N GLN A 31 -12.47 2.72 -4.38
CA GLN A 31 -11.06 2.51 -4.06
C GLN A 31 -10.85 2.00 -2.65
N GLN A 32 -11.49 2.61 -1.65
CA GLN A 32 -11.39 2.17 -0.25
C GLN A 32 -11.78 0.70 -0.09
N LYS A 33 -12.91 0.30 -0.68
CA LYS A 33 -13.34 -1.11 -0.68
C LYS A 33 -12.29 -2.00 -1.33
N ARG A 34 -11.80 -1.66 -2.53
CA ARG A 34 -10.78 -2.46 -3.23
C ARG A 34 -9.48 -2.59 -2.44
N PHE A 35 -9.03 -1.54 -1.76
CA PHE A 35 -7.83 -1.57 -0.92
C PHE A 35 -8.06 -2.41 0.34
N ALA A 36 -9.22 -2.27 0.98
CA ALA A 36 -9.59 -3.07 2.12
C ALA A 36 -9.69 -4.56 1.76
N ASP A 37 -10.29 -4.89 0.61
CA ASP A 37 -10.41 -6.25 0.08
C ASP A 37 -9.03 -6.90 -0.13
N LEU A 38 -8.06 -6.14 -0.66
CA LEU A 38 -6.68 -6.61 -0.74
C LEU A 38 -6.08 -6.88 0.65
N GLY A 39 -6.35 -6.01 1.63
CA GLY A 39 -5.98 -6.23 3.03
C GLY A 39 -6.49 -7.56 3.58
N ARG A 40 -7.75 -7.92 3.28
CA ARG A 40 -8.35 -9.21 3.68
C ARG A 40 -7.67 -10.40 2.99
N LYS A 41 -7.41 -10.30 1.69
CA LYS A 41 -6.67 -11.33 0.94
C LYS A 41 -5.24 -11.54 1.48
N ILE A 42 -4.57 -10.46 1.87
CA ILE A 42 -3.26 -10.54 2.54
C ILE A 42 -3.40 -11.25 3.89
N TYR A 43 -4.45 -10.98 4.65
CA TYR A 43 -4.73 -11.71 5.89
C TYR A 43 -4.89 -13.21 5.62
N ASP A 44 -5.70 -13.60 4.64
CA ASP A 44 -5.89 -15.02 4.29
C ASP A 44 -4.59 -15.69 3.82
N ALA A 45 -3.75 -14.96 3.07
CA ALA A 45 -2.48 -15.48 2.59
C ALA A 45 -1.47 -15.72 3.73
N PHE A 46 -1.43 -14.84 4.74
CA PHE A 46 -0.38 -14.83 5.77
C PHE A 46 -0.85 -15.17 7.19
N SER A 47 -2.14 -15.40 7.45
CA SER A 47 -2.66 -15.75 8.78
C SER A 47 -2.16 -17.11 9.29
N GLY A 48 -1.88 -18.05 8.39
CA GLY A 48 -1.29 -19.36 8.71
C GLY A 48 0.21 -19.33 9.06
N GLU A 49 0.80 -18.14 9.21
CA GLU A 49 2.21 -17.94 9.56
C GLU A 49 2.44 -17.93 11.07
N ASN A 50 1.40 -17.58 11.84
CA ASN A 50 1.60 -17.12 13.21
C ASN A 50 1.36 -18.16 14.30
N GLY A 51 1.10 -19.43 13.95
CA GLY A 51 1.14 -20.57 14.89
C GLY A 51 0.44 -20.34 16.24
N GLY A 52 -0.57 -19.45 16.26
CA GLY A 52 -1.07 -18.88 17.50
C GLY A 52 -1.62 -19.99 18.38
N ARG A 53 -1.24 -19.98 19.66
CA ARG A 53 -1.82 -20.91 20.63
C ARG A 53 -3.33 -20.67 20.68
N PRO A 54 -4.14 -21.71 20.88
CA PRO A 54 -5.58 -21.53 21.14
C PRO A 54 -5.77 -20.51 22.27
N GLY A 55 -6.54 -19.45 22.00
CA GLY A 55 -6.80 -18.37 22.98
C GLY A 55 -5.89 -17.12 22.87
N GLU A 56 -4.81 -17.14 22.09
CA GLU A 56 -3.94 -15.98 21.89
C GLU A 56 -4.23 -15.25 20.57
N SER A 57 -4.21 -13.91 20.60
CA SER A 57 -4.32 -13.08 19.40
C SER A 57 -3.04 -13.20 18.58
N ALA A 58 -3.14 -13.71 17.35
CA ALA A 58 -1.98 -13.86 16.48
C ALA A 58 -1.37 -12.47 16.18
N PRO A 59 -0.03 -12.31 16.18
CA PRO A 59 0.59 -11.05 15.79
C PRO A 59 0.25 -10.67 14.35
N VAL A 60 0.42 -9.39 14.01
CA VAL A 60 0.35 -8.95 12.60
C VAL A 60 1.50 -9.59 11.83
N SER A 61 1.24 -10.13 10.62
CA SER A 61 2.29 -10.75 9.80
C SER A 61 3.44 -9.76 9.56
N SER A 62 4.67 -10.24 9.77
CA SER A 62 5.88 -9.49 9.46
C SER A 62 5.96 -9.12 7.98
N GLN A 63 5.34 -9.90 7.08
CA GLN A 63 5.30 -9.64 5.64
C GLN A 63 4.51 -8.37 5.32
N LEU A 64 3.33 -8.19 5.92
CA LEU A 64 2.56 -6.96 5.76
C LEU A 64 3.28 -5.77 6.37
N ARG A 65 3.88 -5.93 7.56
CA ARG A 65 4.64 -4.86 8.20
C ARG A 65 5.82 -4.39 7.33
N ASN A 66 6.54 -5.32 6.72
CA ASN A 66 7.64 -5.00 5.82
C ASN A 66 7.15 -4.25 4.56
N LEU A 67 6.01 -4.66 3.99
CA LEU A 67 5.39 -3.95 2.86
C LEU A 67 5.01 -2.51 3.26
N GLN A 68 4.38 -2.35 4.42
CA GLN A 68 4.04 -1.03 4.97
C GLN A 68 5.28 -0.16 5.16
N GLN A 69 6.34 -0.71 5.75
CA GLN A 69 7.57 0.02 5.97
C GLN A 69 8.15 0.52 4.64
N ILE A 70 8.30 -0.36 3.64
CA ILE A 70 8.82 0.01 2.32
C ILE A 70 7.93 1.06 1.65
N ALA A 71 6.60 0.90 1.68
CA ALA A 71 5.69 1.87 1.06
C ALA A 71 5.77 3.26 1.73
N VAL A 72 5.99 3.32 3.03
CA VAL A 72 6.10 4.57 3.78
C VAL A 72 7.47 5.23 3.60
N SER A 73 8.55 4.45 3.59
CA SER A 73 9.92 4.96 3.58
C SER A 73 10.57 5.03 2.20
N ALA A 74 9.93 4.47 1.15
CA ALA A 74 10.49 4.46 -0.19
C ALA A 74 10.84 5.88 -0.67
N SER A 75 12.04 5.99 -1.23
CA SER A 75 12.49 7.19 -1.93
C SER A 75 12.00 7.18 -3.38
N ARG A 76 11.80 5.99 -3.96
CA ARG A 76 11.34 5.81 -5.33
C ARG A 76 10.16 4.87 -5.36
N PHE A 77 9.12 5.22 -6.13
CA PHE A 77 7.92 4.39 -6.25
C PHE A 77 8.21 2.95 -6.72
N SER A 78 9.19 2.78 -7.62
CA SER A 78 9.59 1.46 -8.12
C SER A 78 10.16 0.54 -7.05
N GLU A 79 10.64 1.06 -5.91
CA GLU A 79 11.14 0.24 -4.79
C GLU A 79 10.04 -0.64 -4.21
N ILE A 80 8.80 -0.15 -4.19
CA ILE A 80 7.63 -0.87 -3.67
C ILE A 80 7.29 -2.04 -4.59
N ALA A 81 7.15 -1.79 -5.90
CA ALA A 81 6.89 -2.83 -6.89
C ALA A 81 8.02 -3.87 -6.95
N ASN A 82 9.28 -3.41 -6.88
CA ASN A 82 10.44 -4.30 -6.85
C ASN A 82 10.48 -5.16 -5.59
N PHE A 83 10.09 -4.62 -4.43
CA PHE A 83 9.94 -5.42 -3.22
C PHE A 83 8.97 -6.58 -3.44
N VAL A 84 7.78 -6.30 -3.95
CA VAL A 84 6.74 -7.33 -4.21
C VAL A 84 7.24 -8.39 -5.19
N LYS A 85 7.80 -7.97 -6.33
CA LYS A 85 8.37 -8.89 -7.34
C LYS A 85 9.47 -9.77 -6.74
N ARG A 86 10.37 -9.20 -5.93
CA ARG A 86 11.41 -9.98 -5.24
C ARG A 86 10.83 -11.00 -4.28
N GLN A 87 9.75 -10.68 -3.55
CA GLN A 87 9.12 -11.66 -2.66
C GLN A 87 8.46 -12.81 -3.45
N MET A 88 7.83 -12.52 -4.58
CA MET A 88 7.22 -13.53 -5.46
C MET A 88 8.27 -14.44 -6.14
N GLY A 89 9.45 -13.90 -6.46
CA GLY A 89 10.55 -14.60 -7.10
C GLY A 89 11.39 -15.49 -6.16
N ARG A 90 11.15 -15.46 -4.85
CA ARG A 90 11.82 -16.34 -3.88
C ARG A 90 11.28 -17.78 -3.97
N THR A 91 11.92 -18.70 -3.25
CA THR A 91 11.46 -20.08 -3.08
C THR A 91 10.82 -20.28 -1.70
N GLY A 92 10.01 -21.34 -1.56
CA GLY A 92 9.39 -21.73 -0.29
C GLY A 92 7.99 -21.12 -0.03
N LYS A 93 7.42 -21.52 1.11
CA LYS A 93 6.00 -21.25 1.47
C LYS A 93 5.65 -19.76 1.51
N VAL A 94 6.58 -18.91 1.96
CA VAL A 94 6.37 -17.45 2.01
C VAL A 94 6.23 -16.88 0.59
N ALA A 95 7.08 -17.33 -0.35
CA ALA A 95 6.99 -16.89 -1.73
C ALA A 95 5.69 -17.34 -2.41
N GLU A 96 5.22 -18.56 -2.12
CA GLU A 96 3.93 -19.06 -2.59
C GLU A 96 2.76 -18.18 -2.12
N ARG A 97 2.79 -17.74 -0.85
CA ARG A 97 1.79 -16.81 -0.31
C ARG A 97 1.85 -15.45 -1.00
N TRP A 98 3.05 -14.93 -1.25
CA TRP A 98 3.23 -13.72 -2.03
C TRP A 98 2.67 -13.84 -3.45
N ARG A 99 2.82 -14.99 -4.13
CA ARG A 99 2.23 -15.19 -5.47
C ARG A 99 0.70 -15.15 -5.47
N LYS A 100 0.04 -15.48 -4.36
CA LYS A 100 -1.43 -15.40 -4.25
C LYS A 100 -1.97 -13.97 -4.28
N VAL A 101 -1.19 -12.99 -3.80
CA VAL A 101 -1.63 -11.60 -3.64
C VAL A 101 -0.80 -10.60 -4.45
N GLY A 102 0.37 -11.00 -4.93
CA GLY A 102 1.38 -10.13 -5.51
C GLY A 102 0.94 -9.49 -6.83
N GLU A 103 0.27 -10.24 -7.70
CA GLU A 103 -0.27 -9.69 -8.96
C GLU A 103 -1.30 -8.58 -8.71
N GLU A 104 -2.17 -8.76 -7.72
CA GLU A 104 -3.15 -7.74 -7.37
C GLU A 104 -2.50 -6.49 -6.73
N ILE A 105 -1.47 -6.69 -5.90
CA ILE A 105 -0.66 -5.58 -5.38
C ILE A 105 -0.03 -4.80 -6.54
N LEU A 106 0.62 -5.49 -7.48
CA LEU A 106 1.28 -4.86 -8.63
C LEU A 106 0.28 -4.10 -9.51
N LYS A 107 -0.90 -4.68 -9.76
CA LYS A 107 -1.99 -4.02 -10.47
C LYS A 107 -2.48 -2.76 -9.76
N GLN A 108 -2.65 -2.80 -8.43
CA GLN A 108 -3.04 -1.60 -7.68
C GLN A 108 -1.93 -0.53 -7.73
N LEU A 109 -0.66 -0.89 -7.60
CA LEU A 109 0.45 0.06 -7.75
C LEU A 109 0.49 0.69 -9.14
N GLU A 110 0.27 -0.09 -10.21
CA GLU A 110 0.16 0.44 -11.57
C GLU A 110 -0.99 1.47 -11.69
N GLN A 111 -2.14 1.20 -11.06
CA GLN A 111 -3.25 2.15 -11.03
C GLN A 111 -2.90 3.45 -10.31
N LEU A 112 -2.13 3.39 -9.20
CA LEU A 112 -1.66 4.60 -8.52
C LEU A 112 -0.71 5.41 -9.41
N GLU A 113 0.15 4.74 -10.17
CA GLU A 113 1.05 5.38 -11.13
C GLU A 113 0.28 6.08 -12.27
N GLN A 114 -0.71 5.40 -12.83
CA GLN A 114 -1.61 5.95 -13.85
C GLN A 114 -2.40 7.15 -13.30
N GLN A 115 -2.94 7.03 -12.08
CA GLN A 115 -3.67 8.11 -11.43
C GLN A 115 -2.77 9.33 -11.18
N ALA A 116 -1.54 9.13 -10.72
CA ALA A 116 -0.60 10.23 -10.55
C ALA A 116 -0.28 10.92 -11.90
N ALA A 117 -0.12 10.14 -12.97
CA ALA A 117 0.13 10.67 -14.32
C ALA A 117 -1.07 11.46 -14.87
N HIS A 118 -2.29 11.06 -14.52
CA HIS A 118 -3.52 11.77 -14.87
C HIS A 118 -3.69 13.08 -14.09
N LEU A 119 -3.36 13.08 -12.80
CA LEU A 119 -3.58 14.23 -11.92
C LEU A 119 -2.57 15.37 -12.10
N ALA A 120 -1.32 15.05 -12.45
CA ALA A 120 -0.23 16.01 -12.58
C ALA A 120 0.39 15.98 -13.98
N ALA A 121 0.64 17.15 -14.58
CA ALA A 121 1.32 17.26 -15.87
C ALA A 121 2.85 17.20 -15.70
N ASP A 122 3.38 17.86 -14.67
CA ASP A 122 4.81 17.90 -14.36
C ASP A 122 5.33 16.55 -13.85
N GLN A 123 6.48 16.11 -14.38
CA GLN A 123 7.17 14.90 -13.97
C GLN A 123 7.56 14.89 -12.49
N THR A 124 8.00 16.02 -11.93
CA THR A 124 8.39 16.11 -10.51
C THR A 124 7.17 15.93 -9.61
N GLN A 125 6.07 16.61 -9.93
CA GLN A 125 4.81 16.45 -9.22
C GLN A 125 4.26 15.02 -9.34
N ARG A 126 4.28 14.41 -10.54
CA ARG A 126 3.88 13.00 -10.73
C ARG A 126 4.66 12.08 -9.81
N PHE A 127 5.98 12.25 -9.73
CA PHE A 127 6.84 11.44 -8.87
C PHE A 127 6.44 11.55 -7.39
N LEU A 128 6.30 12.77 -6.87
CA LEU A 128 5.89 12.99 -5.48
C LEU A 128 4.48 12.44 -5.22
N LEU A 129 3.57 12.58 -6.18
CA LEU A 129 2.18 12.15 -6.07
C LEU A 129 2.06 10.63 -6.04
N ARG A 130 2.89 9.89 -6.80
CA ARG A 130 2.96 8.42 -6.73
C ARG A 130 3.30 7.93 -5.33
N LEU A 131 4.31 8.55 -4.70
CA LEU A 131 4.70 8.21 -3.33
C LEU A 131 3.60 8.58 -2.33
N TYR A 132 2.95 9.73 -2.50
CA TYR A 132 1.82 10.12 -1.67
C TYR A 132 0.66 9.11 -1.73
N LEU A 133 0.25 8.75 -2.95
CA LEU A 133 -0.79 7.75 -3.20
C LEU A 133 -0.41 6.38 -2.63
N ALA A 134 0.82 5.92 -2.81
CA ALA A 134 1.29 4.66 -2.22
C ALA A 134 1.16 4.63 -0.68
N ARG A 135 1.46 5.75 -0.01
CA ARG A 135 1.32 5.86 1.45
C ARG A 135 -0.13 5.83 1.90
N GLY A 136 -1.05 6.46 1.15
CA GLY A 136 -2.49 6.37 1.40
C GLY A 136 -3.01 4.94 1.19
N TRP A 137 -2.68 4.36 0.04
CA TRP A 137 -3.02 3.00 -0.35
C TRP A 137 -2.64 1.97 0.73
N ILE A 138 -1.38 1.97 1.19
CA ILE A 138 -0.93 0.96 2.15
C ILE A 138 -1.62 1.09 3.51
N ARG A 139 -2.04 2.30 3.91
CA ARG A 139 -2.83 2.51 5.13
C ARG A 139 -4.21 1.85 5.01
N ALA A 140 -4.88 2.04 3.87
CA ALA A 140 -6.17 1.40 3.61
C ALA A 140 -6.06 -0.14 3.56
N VAL A 141 -5.01 -0.67 2.91
CA VAL A 141 -4.72 -2.11 2.89
C VAL A 141 -4.48 -2.67 4.29
N VAL A 142 -3.67 -1.98 5.11
CA VAL A 142 -3.44 -2.37 6.52
C VAL A 142 -4.74 -2.31 7.32
N GLY A 143 -5.59 -1.30 7.10
CA GLY A 143 -6.91 -1.19 7.71
C GLY A 143 -7.78 -2.42 7.41
N GLY A 144 -7.87 -2.83 6.13
CA GLY A 144 -8.60 -4.03 5.72
C GLY A 144 -8.05 -5.31 6.36
N TYR A 145 -6.73 -5.45 6.44
CA TYR A 145 -6.09 -6.58 7.13
C TYR A 145 -6.45 -6.63 8.62
N MET A 146 -6.37 -5.49 9.31
CA MET A 146 -6.65 -5.41 10.75
C MET A 146 -8.11 -5.67 11.06
N PHE A 147 -9.02 -5.21 10.18
CA PHE A 147 -10.44 -5.48 10.28
C PHE A 147 -10.74 -6.99 10.16
N GLU A 148 -10.21 -7.66 9.13
CA GLU A 148 -10.38 -9.12 8.97
C GLU A 148 -9.80 -9.89 10.16
N LYS A 149 -8.62 -9.49 10.63
CA LYS A 149 -8.02 -10.07 11.84
C LYS A 149 -8.96 -9.97 13.04
N ALA A 150 -9.51 -8.78 13.31
CA ALA A 150 -10.41 -8.55 14.42
C ALA A 150 -11.70 -9.40 14.29
N LEU A 151 -12.29 -9.48 13.10
CA LEU A 151 -13.47 -10.31 12.84
C LEU A 151 -13.22 -11.78 13.18
N ARG A 152 -12.08 -12.34 12.76
CA ARG A 152 -11.71 -13.74 13.04
C ARG A 152 -11.42 -13.99 14.51
N GLU A 153 -10.86 -13.01 15.21
CA GLU A 153 -10.59 -13.11 16.66
C GLU A 153 -11.90 -13.05 17.47
N MET A 154 -12.86 -12.23 17.07
CA MET A 154 -14.19 -12.18 17.70
C MET A 154 -14.99 -13.47 17.45
N GLY A 155 -15.02 -13.97 16.21
CA GLY A 155 -15.73 -15.21 15.87
C GLY A 155 -15.20 -16.44 16.61
N LYS A 156 -13.91 -16.48 16.96
CA LYS A 156 -13.32 -17.58 17.75
C LYS A 156 -13.76 -17.56 19.22
N LYS A 157 -13.95 -16.37 19.81
CA LYS A 157 -14.32 -16.22 21.22
C LYS A 157 -15.77 -16.65 21.49
N GLY A 158 -16.69 -16.35 20.58
CA GLY A 158 -18.10 -16.72 20.71
C GLY A 158 -18.42 -18.21 20.54
N LEU A 159 -17.44 -19.05 20.18
CA LEU A 159 -17.58 -20.51 20.07
C LEU A 159 -17.04 -21.28 21.29
N THR A 160 -16.43 -20.57 22.25
CA THR A 160 -15.80 -21.13 23.45
C THR A 160 -16.55 -20.82 24.75
N GLU A 161 -17.71 -20.17 24.65
CA GLU A 161 -18.68 -19.93 25.75
C GLU A 161 -19.88 -20.87 25.58
#